data_AF-A0A377AH84-F1
#
_entry.id   AF-A0A377AH84-F1
#
_cell.length_a   1.000
_cell.length_b   1.000
_cell.length_c   1.000
_cell.angle_alpha   90.00
_cell.angle_beta   90.00
_cell.angle_gamma   90.00
#
_symmetry.space_group_name_H-M   'P 1'
#
loop_
_entity.id
_entity.type
_entity.pdbx_description
1 polymer ?
#
loop_
_entity_poly.entity_id
_entity_poly.type
_entity_poly.pdbx_seq_one_letter_code
_entity_poly.pdbx_strand_id
1 'polypeptide(L)' 'MNTVCTHCQAINRIPDDRIEDAAKCGRCGHDLFDGEVINATGETLDKIAEG' A
#
# COMPACT_ATOMS: atom_id res chain seq x y z
N MET A 1 3.94 9.69 -6.06
CA MET A 1 3.74 8.28 -6.51
C MET A 1 2.35 7.73 -6.12
N ASN A 2 1.98 6.51 -6.54
CA ASN A 2 0.84 5.76 -5.99
C ASN A 2 1.35 4.46 -5.34
N THR A 3 0.56 3.85 -4.46
CA THR A 3 0.85 2.53 -3.89
C THR A 3 -0.46 1.79 -3.59
N VAL A 4 -0.41 0.46 -3.47
CA VAL A 4 -1.56 -0.37 -3.12
C VAL A 4 -1.49 -0.79 -1.66
N CYS A 5 -2.58 -0.57 -0.92
CA CYS A 5 -2.70 -1.02 0.46
C CYS A 5 -2.75 -2.55 0.52
N THR A 6 -1.80 -3.15 1.21
CA THR A 6 -1.67 -4.61 1.34
C THR A 6 -2.81 -5.26 2.12
N HIS A 7 -3.49 -4.49 2.99
CA HIS A 7 -4.61 -4.97 3.79
C HIS A 7 -5.96 -4.97 3.05
N CYS A 8 -6.26 -3.92 2.27
CA CYS A 8 -7.59 -3.75 1.64
C CYS A 8 -7.57 -3.55 0.12
N GLN A 9 -6.38 -3.58 -0.50
CA GLN A 9 -6.14 -3.40 -1.93
C GLN A 9 -6.56 -2.05 -2.51
N ALA A 10 -6.78 -1.03 -1.68
CA ALA A 10 -7.06 0.32 -2.16
C ALA A 10 -5.79 0.97 -2.71
N ILE A 11 -5.91 1.64 -3.87
CA ILE A 11 -4.86 2.50 -4.41
C ILE A 11 -4.83 3.79 -3.58
N ASN A 12 -3.65 4.19 -3.12
CA ASN A 12 -3.40 5.40 -2.35
C ASN A 12 -2.39 6.27 -3.10
N ARG A 13 -2.65 7.57 -3.19
CA ARG A 13 -1.71 8.55 -3.72
C ARG A 13 -0.79 9.01 -2.60
N ILE A 14 0.52 8.94 -2.83
CA ILE A 14 1.55 9.40 -1.89
C ILE A 14 2.28 10.60 -2.51
N PRO A 15 2.17 11.79 -1.92
CA PRO A 15 3.02 12.92 -2.25
C PRO A 15 4.49 12.56 -2.03
N ASP A 16 5.38 12.97 -2.94
CA ASP A 16 6.79 12.54 -2.90
C ASP A 16 7.53 13.09 -1.66
N ASP A 17 7.05 14.20 -1.10
CA ASP A 17 7.53 14.81 0.15
C ASP A 17 7.05 14.08 1.42
N ARG A 18 6.23 13.04 1.29
CA ARG A 18 5.63 12.28 2.40
C ARG A 18 5.87 10.77 2.35
N ILE A 19 6.89 10.34 1.60
CA ILE A 19 7.25 8.91 1.53
C ILE A 19 7.81 8.40 2.86
N GLU A 20 8.56 9.22 3.59
CA GLU A 20 9.11 8.85 4.90
C GLU A 20 8.12 9.06 6.05
N ASP A 21 6.97 9.67 5.79
CA ASP A 21 5.91 9.78 6.79
C ASP A 21 5.26 8.41 7.00
N ALA A 22 4.80 8.13 8.21
CA ALA A 22 4.00 6.95 8.54
C ALA A 22 2.61 7.00 7.86
N ALA A 23 2.59 6.80 6.55
CA ALA A 23 1.41 6.95 5.71
C ALA A 23 0.38 5.88 6.01
N LYS A 24 -0.87 6.30 6.20
CA LYS A 24 -2.01 5.41 6.43
C LYS A 24 -2.88 5.30 5.19
N CYS A 25 -3.48 4.13 5.00
CA CYS A 25 -4.47 3.90 3.97
C CYS A 25 -5.69 4.78 4.19
N GLY A 26 -6.07 5.59 3.20
CA GLY A 26 -7.25 6.46 3.28
C GLY A 26 -8.58 5.71 3.36
N ARG A 27 -8.60 4.39 3.08
CA ARG A 27 -9.79 3.55 3.14
C ARG A 27 -9.95 2.78 4.45
N CYS A 28 -8.88 2.14 4.93
CA CYS A 28 -8.95 1.24 6.09
C CYS A 28 -8.07 1.67 7.27
N GLY A 29 -7.24 2.70 7.12
CA GLY A 29 -6.35 3.18 8.18
C GLY A 29 -5.12 2.32 8.46
N HIS A 30 -4.89 1.24 7.71
CA HIS A 30 -3.69 0.40 7.84
C HIS A 30 -2.42 1.18 7.45
N ASP A 31 -1.28 0.86 8.05
CA ASP A 31 0.02 1.40 7.65
C ASP A 31 0.36 0.95 6.22
N LEU A 32 0.68 1.90 5.34
CA LEU A 32 1.06 1.58 3.96
C LEU A 32 2.50 1.06 3.86
N PHE A 33 3.36 1.44 4.81
CA PHE A 33 4.77 1.08 4.87
C PHE A 33 5.11 0.59 6.28
N ASP A 34 4.63 -0.59 6.65
CA ASP A 34 4.86 -1.21 7.96
C ASP A 34 6.16 -2.04 8.05
N GLY A 35 6.82 -2.28 6.91
CA GLY A 35 8.06 -3.06 6.84
C GLY A 35 7.84 -4.57 6.94
N GLU A 36 6.59 -5.02 6.95
CA GLU A 36 6.22 -6.43 7.08
C GLU A 36 6.22 -7.14 5.73
N VAL A 37 6.57 -8.42 5.76
CA VAL A 37 6.45 -9.29 4.58
C VAL A 37 5.00 -9.74 4.45
N ILE A 38 4.46 -9.64 3.24
CA ILE A 38 3.09 -10.06 2.91
C ILE A 38 3.06 -11.29 2.02
N ASN A 39 2.17 -12.22 2.36
CA ASN A 39 1.87 -13.38 1.53
C ASN A 39 0.84 -12.99 0.46
N ALA A 40 1.30 -12.90 -0.79
CA ALA A 40 0.42 -12.67 -1.93
C ALA A 40 -0.21 -14.00 -2.43
N THR A 41 -1.39 -13.88 -3.05
CA THR A 41 -2.01 -14.93 -3.85
C THR A 41 -2.00 -14.52 -5.32
N GLY A 42 -2.37 -15.42 -6.23
CA GLY A 42 -2.51 -15.06 -7.65
C GLY A 42 -3.47 -13.89 -7.89
N GLU A 43 -4.49 -13.72 -7.05
CA GLU A 43 -5.46 -12.62 -7.17
C GLU A 43 -4.94 -11.28 -6.62
N THR A 44 -3.96 -11.31 -5.72
CA THR A 44 -3.44 -10.11 -5.06
C THR A 44 -2.10 -9.67 -5.61
N LEU A 45 -1.33 -10.56 -6.22
CA LEU A 45 0.01 -10.29 -6.73
C LEU A 45 0.01 -9.21 -7.81
N ASP A 46 -0.83 -9.35 -8.84
CA ASP A 46 -0.89 -8.38 -9.96
C ASP A 46 -1.18 -6.97 -9.45
N LYS A 47 -2.17 -6.85 -8.54
CA LYS A 47 -2.52 -5.57 -7.92
C LYS A 47 -1.39 -4.96 -7.12
N ILE A 48 -0.60 -5.76 -6.42
CA ILE A 48 0.49 -5.26 -5.57
C ILE A 48 1.73 -4.91 -6.42
N ALA A 49 1.98 -5.65 -7.51
CA ALA A 49 3.13 -5.44 -8.38
C ALA A 49 2.98 -4.26 -9.36
N GLU A 50 1.74 -3.89 -9.70
CA GLU A 50 1.42 -2.76 -10.59
C GLU A 50 1.27 -1.41 -9.86
N GLY A 51 1.23 -1.44 -8.51
CA GLY A 51 1.13 -0.25 -7.65
C GLY A 51 2.44 0.51 -7.53
#